data_AF-A0A512C4P5-F1
#
_entry.id   AF-A0A512C4P5-F1
#
_cell.length_a   1.000
_cell.length_b   1.000
_cell.length_c   1.000
_cell.angle_alpha   90.00
_cell.angle_beta   90.00
_cell.angle_gamma   90.00
#
_symmetry.space_group_name_H-M   'P 1'
#
loop_
_entity.id
_entity.type
_entity.pdbx_description
1 polymer ?
#
loop_
_entity_poly.entity_id
_entity_poly.type
_entity_poly.pdbx_seq_one_letter_code
_entity_poly.pdbx_strand_id
1 'polypeptide(L)'
;MPEPLSARLAVLIDADNASPRIADGLFEEIAKIGEASVRRIYGDFSGPRLKPWADILAKHAIIPQQQFAYTTGKNGSDIALVIDAMDLLHSGRFGGFCLVSSDSDFTRLAGRIREQGVDVFGFGEQKTPESFRQACCRFIYTENLLQEVSAREPDSGKATKPLRPPTAAVPLLRKFCHRSRVRTVGLALECWANGWPASPQISIPAPMDTASSAI
;
A
#
# COMPACT_ATOMS: atom_id res chain seq x y z
N MET A 1 15.45 28.82 9.95
CA MET A 1 14.61 27.61 9.99
C MET A 1 15.23 26.64 9.00
N PRO A 2 15.79 25.49 9.40
CA PRO A 2 16.14 24.48 8.41
C PRO A 2 14.82 23.95 7.82
N GLU A 3 14.73 23.94 6.50
CA GLU A 3 13.66 23.23 5.76
C GLU A 3 13.52 21.81 6.32
N PRO A 4 12.30 21.25 6.42
CA PRO A 4 12.14 19.86 6.80
C PRO A 4 12.82 19.00 5.73
N LEU A 5 14.05 18.56 6.01
CA LEU A 5 14.76 17.62 5.16
C LEU A 5 13.85 16.42 4.97
N SER A 6 13.44 16.15 3.73
CA SER A 6 12.68 14.95 3.40
C SER A 6 13.35 13.75 4.05
N ALA A 7 12.57 12.91 4.74
CA ALA A 7 13.11 11.79 5.48
C ALA A 7 13.97 10.93 4.53
N ARG A 8 15.24 10.71 4.91
CA ARG A 8 16.13 9.85 4.14
C ARG A 8 15.75 8.41 4.39
N LEU A 9 15.38 7.71 3.32
CA LEU A 9 14.92 6.33 3.36
C LEU A 9 15.97 5.38 2.82
N ALA A 10 16.16 4.26 3.53
CA ALA A 10 16.91 3.11 3.05
C ALA A 10 15.96 2.09 2.44
N VAL A 11 16.05 1.87 1.12
CA VAL A 11 15.21 0.95 0.36
C VAL A 11 15.96 -0.37 0.16
N LEU A 12 15.43 -1.43 0.76
CA LEU A 12 16.00 -2.78 0.74
C LEU A 12 14.99 -3.73 0.09
N ILE A 13 15.37 -4.25 -1.07
CA ILE A 13 14.49 -5.07 -1.91
C ILE A 13 14.97 -6.52 -1.88
N ASP A 14 14.07 -7.42 -1.55
CA ASP A 14 14.28 -8.85 -1.70
C ASP A 14 13.89 -9.27 -3.13
N ALA A 15 14.88 -9.62 -3.95
CA ALA A 15 14.67 -9.88 -5.37
C ALA A 15 13.85 -11.16 -5.64
N ASP A 16 13.89 -12.13 -4.72
CA ASP A 16 13.19 -13.40 -4.86
C ASP A 16 11.70 -13.26 -4.44
N ASN A 17 11.41 -12.33 -3.53
CA ASN A 17 10.04 -12.07 -3.06
C ASN A 17 9.36 -10.84 -3.71
N ALA A 18 10.08 -10.05 -4.52
CA ALA A 18 9.54 -8.88 -5.21
C ALA A 18 9.55 -9.05 -6.73
N SER A 19 8.47 -8.61 -7.39
CA SER A 19 8.39 -8.59 -8.85
C SER A 19 9.09 -7.35 -9.43
N PRO A 20 9.90 -7.47 -10.50
CA PRO A 20 10.47 -6.31 -11.18
C PRO A 20 9.40 -5.30 -11.67
N ARG A 21 8.18 -5.78 -11.96
CA ARG A 21 7.08 -4.94 -12.47
C ARG A 21 6.61 -3.86 -11.48
N ILE A 22 6.83 -4.06 -10.19
CA ILE A 22 6.38 -3.11 -9.16
C ILE A 22 7.35 -1.95 -8.97
N ALA A 23 8.57 -2.00 -9.56
CA ALA A 23 9.64 -1.06 -9.26
C ALA A 23 9.27 0.40 -9.55
N ASP A 24 8.60 0.67 -10.67
CA ASP A 24 8.18 2.04 -11.04
C ASP A 24 7.23 2.62 -9.98
N GLY A 25 6.12 1.93 -9.69
CA GLY A 25 5.15 2.39 -8.68
C GLY A 25 5.71 2.38 -7.26
N LEU A 26 6.63 1.47 -6.94
CA LEU A 26 7.33 1.42 -5.66
C LEU A 26 8.10 2.71 -5.40
N PHE A 27 8.93 3.15 -6.35
CA PHE A 27 9.72 4.37 -6.17
C PHE A 27 8.86 5.64 -6.21
N GLU A 28 7.72 5.62 -6.92
CA GLU A 28 6.73 6.70 -6.83
C GLU A 28 6.10 6.81 -5.43
N GLU A 29 5.71 5.69 -4.82
CA GLU A 29 5.20 5.70 -3.43
C GLU A 29 6.28 6.12 -2.44
N ILE A 30 7.50 5.63 -2.60
CA ILE A 30 8.61 6.02 -1.73
C ILE A 30 8.87 7.52 -1.84
N ALA A 31 8.79 8.10 -3.05
CA ALA A 31 8.95 9.55 -3.26
C ALA A 31 7.85 10.39 -2.57
N LYS A 32 6.66 9.83 -2.33
CA LYS A 32 5.60 10.49 -1.53
C LYS A 32 5.93 10.51 -0.04
N ILE A 33 6.76 9.57 0.44
CA ILE A 33 7.14 9.42 1.85
C ILE A 33 8.43 10.19 2.15
N GLY A 34 9.43 10.10 1.27
CA GLY A 34 10.74 10.69 1.49
C GLY A 34 11.72 10.43 0.35
N GLU A 35 13.01 10.67 0.62
CA GLU A 35 14.06 10.51 -0.38
C GLU A 35 14.71 9.13 -0.26
N ALA A 36 14.60 8.33 -1.33
CA ALA A 36 15.27 7.02 -1.45
C ALA A 36 16.80 7.19 -1.60
N SER A 37 17.49 7.40 -0.48
CA SER A 37 18.93 7.67 -0.40
C SER A 37 19.78 6.42 -0.63
N VAL A 38 19.34 5.27 -0.15
CA VAL A 38 19.97 3.97 -0.43
C VAL A 38 18.95 3.10 -1.14
N ARG A 39 19.38 2.43 -2.21
CA ARG A 39 18.56 1.53 -3.01
C ARG A 39 19.37 0.28 -3.25
N ARG A 40 19.06 -0.78 -2.51
CA ARG A 40 19.75 -2.07 -2.62
C ARG A 40 18.75 -3.16 -2.90
N ILE A 41 19.17 -4.13 -3.68
CA ILE A 41 18.39 -5.33 -3.98
C ILE A 41 19.26 -6.57 -3.77
N TYR A 42 18.71 -7.56 -3.08
CA TYR A 42 19.43 -8.75 -2.62
C TYR A 42 18.90 -9.99 -3.33
N GLY A 43 19.81 -10.81 -3.85
CA GLY A 43 19.44 -12.04 -4.55
C GLY A 43 20.60 -12.65 -5.33
N ASP A 44 20.33 -13.78 -5.98
CA ASP A 44 21.28 -14.44 -6.88
C ASP A 44 21.02 -14.05 -8.34
N PHE A 45 21.71 -13.02 -8.82
CA PHE A 45 21.60 -12.50 -10.20
C PHE A 45 22.38 -13.34 -11.23
N SER A 46 23.00 -14.46 -10.83
CA SER A 46 23.63 -15.40 -11.77
C SER A 46 22.60 -16.25 -12.51
N GLY A 47 21.41 -16.43 -11.92
CA GLY A 47 20.34 -17.26 -12.47
C GLY A 47 19.39 -16.52 -13.41
N PRO A 48 18.68 -17.24 -14.30
CA PRO A 48 17.72 -16.63 -15.23
C PRO A 48 16.50 -16.02 -14.55
N ARG A 49 16.19 -16.42 -13.30
CA ARG A 49 15.03 -15.96 -12.53
C ARG A 49 15.06 -14.45 -12.28
N LEU A 50 16.21 -13.90 -11.92
CA LEU A 50 16.37 -12.48 -11.60
C LEU A 50 16.85 -11.67 -12.80
N LYS A 51 17.05 -12.30 -13.97
CA LYS A 51 17.41 -11.60 -15.22
C LYS A 51 16.49 -10.41 -15.55
N PRO A 52 15.16 -10.48 -15.33
CA PRO A 52 14.27 -9.34 -15.59
C PRO A 52 14.56 -8.10 -14.73
N TRP A 53 15.30 -8.22 -13.63
CA TRP A 53 15.71 -7.06 -12.84
C TRP A 53 16.79 -6.23 -13.54
N ALA A 54 17.64 -6.82 -14.39
CA ALA A 54 18.84 -6.19 -14.93
C ALA A 54 18.57 -4.81 -15.56
N ASP A 55 17.52 -4.69 -16.37
CA ASP A 55 17.17 -3.43 -17.04
C ASP A 55 16.61 -2.37 -16.05
N ILE A 56 15.98 -2.83 -14.98
CA ILE A 56 15.34 -1.99 -13.96
C ILE A 56 16.37 -1.43 -12.99
N LEU A 57 17.44 -2.18 -12.71
CA LEU A 57 18.51 -1.75 -11.79
C LEU A 57 19.10 -0.41 -12.22
N ALA A 58 19.47 -0.30 -13.51
CA ALA A 58 20.04 0.92 -14.06
C ALA A 58 19.03 2.08 -14.06
N LYS A 59 17.76 1.81 -14.42
CA LYS A 59 16.69 2.81 -14.49
C LYS A 59 16.46 3.51 -13.15
N HIS A 60 16.49 2.76 -12.06
CA HIS A 60 16.19 3.27 -10.71
C HIS A 60 17.42 3.47 -9.82
N ALA A 61 18.62 3.38 -10.38
CA ALA A 61 19.89 3.43 -9.64
C ALA A 61 19.92 2.47 -8.44
N ILE A 62 19.42 1.24 -8.64
CA ILE A 62 19.40 0.19 -7.62
C ILE A 62 20.73 -0.55 -7.69
N ILE A 63 21.39 -0.69 -6.54
CA ILE A 63 22.67 -1.39 -6.43
C ILE A 63 22.39 -2.88 -6.10
N PRO A 64 22.71 -3.82 -7.00
CA PRO A 64 22.55 -5.24 -6.71
C PRO A 64 23.58 -5.72 -5.68
N GLN A 65 23.10 -6.47 -4.68
CA GLN A 65 23.89 -7.20 -3.71
C GLN A 65 23.82 -8.69 -4.06
N GLN A 66 24.80 -9.13 -4.85
CA GLN A 66 24.90 -10.51 -5.33
C GLN A 66 25.20 -11.47 -4.18
N GLN A 67 24.36 -12.48 -4.00
CA GLN A 67 24.61 -13.60 -3.08
C GLN A 67 24.53 -14.91 -3.86
N PHE A 68 25.65 -15.62 -3.99
CA PHE A 68 25.70 -16.89 -4.71
C PHE A 68 25.01 -17.99 -3.89
N ALA A 69 24.00 -18.65 -4.48
CA ALA A 69 23.38 -19.80 -3.87
C ALA A 69 24.24 -21.06 -4.08
N TYR A 70 25.16 -21.34 -3.16
CA TYR A 70 25.98 -22.58 -3.20
C TYR A 70 25.15 -23.85 -2.99
N THR A 71 23.96 -23.72 -2.41
CA THR A 71 22.98 -24.79 -2.20
C THR A 71 21.58 -24.19 -2.29
N THR A 72 20.71 -24.84 -3.06
CA THR A 72 19.33 -24.40 -3.28
C THR A 72 18.55 -24.30 -1.97
N GLY A 73 17.82 -23.20 -1.76
CA GLY A 73 16.91 -23.03 -0.63
C GLY A 73 17.56 -22.56 0.68
N LYS A 74 18.74 -21.93 0.62
CA LYS A 74 19.32 -21.22 1.77
C LYS A 74 18.99 -19.72 1.72
N ASN A 75 18.73 -19.15 2.89
CA ASN A 75 18.35 -17.75 3.11
C ASN A 75 19.57 -16.78 3.02
N GLY A 76 20.48 -17.00 2.06
CA GLY A 76 21.72 -16.24 1.96
C GLY A 76 21.49 -14.76 1.62
N SER A 77 20.59 -14.49 0.68
CA SER A 77 20.12 -13.14 0.34
C SER A 77 19.46 -12.45 1.53
N ASP A 78 18.63 -13.17 2.27
CA ASP A 78 17.84 -12.60 3.38
C ASP A 78 18.75 -12.24 4.55
N ILE A 79 19.72 -13.09 4.87
CA ILE A 79 20.75 -12.81 5.87
C ILE A 79 21.57 -11.59 5.47
N ALA A 80 22.00 -11.49 4.21
CA ALA A 80 22.74 -10.33 3.72
C ALA A 80 21.91 -9.04 3.82
N LEU A 81 20.62 -9.10 3.48
CA LEU A 81 19.69 -7.98 3.62
C LEU A 81 19.58 -7.54 5.08
N VAL A 82 19.41 -8.48 6.01
CA VAL A 82 19.30 -8.19 7.44
C VAL A 82 20.58 -7.56 8.00
N ILE A 83 21.76 -8.07 7.60
CA ILE A 83 23.05 -7.50 8.03
C ILE A 83 23.17 -6.06 7.54
N ASP A 84 22.95 -5.81 6.25
CA ASP A 84 23.03 -4.47 5.68
C ASP A 84 21.99 -3.52 6.30
N ALA A 85 20.78 -3.99 6.57
CA ALA A 85 19.74 -3.20 7.24
C ALA A 85 20.21 -2.73 8.62
N MET A 86 20.84 -3.63 9.38
CA MET A 86 21.36 -3.32 10.70
C MET A 86 22.56 -2.37 10.65
N ASP A 87 23.47 -2.54 9.69
CA ASP A 87 24.60 -1.62 9.51
C ASP A 87 24.13 -0.20 9.15
N LEU A 88 23.15 -0.11 8.25
CA LEU A 88 22.51 1.16 7.90
C LEU A 88 21.76 1.77 9.09
N LEU A 89 21.11 0.95 9.91
CA LEU A 89 20.39 1.41 11.11
C LEU A 89 21.36 2.05 12.11
N HIS A 90 22.45 1.36 12.42
CA HIS A 90 23.45 1.84 13.39
C HIS A 90 24.29 3.01 12.84
N SER A 91 24.24 3.28 11.53
CA SER A 91 24.85 4.51 10.98
C SER A 91 24.14 5.79 11.44
N GLY A 92 22.88 5.71 11.86
CA GLY A 92 22.08 6.86 12.31
C GLY A 92 21.75 7.89 11.22
N ARG A 93 21.91 7.54 9.93
CA ARG A 93 21.75 8.46 8.80
C ARG A 93 20.35 8.47 8.18
N PHE A 94 19.54 7.47 8.48
CA PHE A 94 18.25 7.23 7.84
C PHE A 94 17.11 7.44 8.84
N GLY A 95 16.07 8.15 8.40
CA GLY A 95 14.86 8.37 9.18
C GLY A 95 13.80 7.29 8.97
N GLY A 96 13.99 6.42 7.98
CA GLY A 96 13.09 5.31 7.74
C GLY A 96 13.69 4.21 6.85
N PHE A 97 13.09 3.03 6.93
CA PHE A 97 13.45 1.85 6.15
C PHE A 97 12.26 1.39 5.32
N CYS A 98 12.50 1.11 4.04
CA CYS A 98 11.53 0.48 3.15
C CYS A 98 11.97 -0.96 2.93
N LEU A 99 11.23 -1.92 3.51
CA LEU A 99 11.46 -3.35 3.34
C LEU A 99 10.49 -3.88 2.28
N VAL A 100 11.02 -4.32 1.14
CA VAL A 100 10.23 -4.83 0.02
C VAL A 100 10.36 -6.35 -0.02
N SER A 101 9.46 -7.04 0.67
CA SER A 101 9.37 -8.50 0.70
C SER A 101 7.98 -8.93 1.18
N SER A 102 7.62 -10.18 0.87
CA SER A 102 6.39 -10.82 1.36
C SER A 102 6.68 -11.94 2.39
N ASP A 103 7.93 -12.07 2.84
CA ASP A 103 8.34 -13.09 3.81
C ASP A 103 8.12 -12.64 5.27
N SER A 104 7.67 -13.56 6.12
CA SER A 104 7.56 -13.35 7.56
C SER A 104 8.90 -13.27 8.28
N ASP A 105 9.99 -13.77 7.72
CA ASP A 105 11.30 -13.80 8.38
C ASP A 105 11.81 -12.38 8.73
N PHE A 106 11.38 -11.36 7.98
CA PHE A 106 11.71 -9.95 8.23
C PHE A 106 10.94 -9.31 9.40
N THR A 107 9.99 -10.01 10.02
CA THR A 107 9.19 -9.51 11.16
C THR A 107 10.06 -9.03 12.32
N ARG A 108 11.10 -9.79 12.67
CA ARG A 108 12.01 -9.43 13.77
C ARG A 108 12.88 -8.22 13.43
N LEU A 109 13.32 -8.11 12.17
CA LEU A 109 14.06 -6.95 11.69
C LEU A 109 13.21 -5.68 11.78
N ALA A 110 11.96 -5.72 11.30
CA ALA A 110 11.03 -4.59 11.36
C ALA A 110 10.78 -4.14 12.81
N GLY A 111 10.54 -5.09 13.71
CA GLY A 111 10.40 -4.79 15.15
C GLY A 111 11.64 -4.11 15.73
N ARG A 112 12.84 -4.61 15.38
CA ARG A 112 14.10 -4.07 15.88
C ARG A 112 14.40 -2.65 15.38
N ILE A 113 14.09 -2.34 14.13
CA ILE A 113 14.23 -0.97 13.60
C ILE A 113 13.29 -0.01 14.34
N ARG A 114 12.05 -0.44 14.62
CA ARG A 114 11.09 0.36 15.40
C ARG A 114 11.52 0.58 16.85
N GLU A 115 12.14 -0.41 17.48
CA GLU A 115 12.73 -0.26 18.82
C GLU A 115 13.79 0.84 18.89
N GLN A 116 14.47 1.15 17.77
CA GLN A 116 15.42 2.26 17.66
C GLN A 116 14.74 3.62 17.37
N GLY A 117 13.40 3.66 17.29
CA GLY A 117 12.64 4.87 16.99
C GLY A 117 12.69 5.29 15.52
N VAL A 118 13.04 4.37 14.62
CA VAL A 118 13.07 4.62 13.17
C VAL A 118 11.85 4.00 12.50
N ASP A 119 11.26 4.71 11.54
CA ASP A 119 10.06 4.23 10.84
C ASP A 119 10.35 3.07 9.90
N VAL A 120 9.43 2.10 9.85
CA VAL A 120 9.51 0.95 8.95
C VAL A 120 8.30 0.92 8.03
N PHE A 121 8.55 0.97 6.73
CA PHE A 121 7.55 0.86 5.68
C PHE A 121 7.70 -0.51 5.01
N GLY A 122 6.67 -1.35 5.12
CA GLY A 122 6.63 -2.65 4.48
C GLY A 122 5.97 -2.57 3.10
N PHE A 123 6.54 -3.25 2.12
CA PHE A 123 5.94 -3.42 0.80
C PHE A 123 5.90 -4.91 0.47
N GLY A 124 4.70 -5.44 0.23
CA GLY A 124 4.54 -6.86 -0.10
C GLY A 124 3.19 -7.17 -0.71
N GLU A 125 3.00 -8.43 -1.10
CA GLU A 125 1.75 -8.91 -1.68
C GLU A 125 0.63 -9.00 -0.63
N GLN A 126 -0.62 -9.10 -1.07
CA GLN A 126 -1.77 -9.27 -0.17
C GLN A 126 -1.69 -10.54 0.67
N LYS A 127 -1.01 -11.59 0.18
CA LYS A 127 -0.78 -12.86 0.88
C LYS A 127 0.21 -12.75 2.04
N THR A 128 0.86 -11.59 2.22
CA THR A 128 1.89 -11.38 3.25
C THR A 128 1.32 -11.64 4.65
N PRO A 129 2.01 -12.44 5.49
CA PRO A 129 1.55 -12.75 6.84
C PRO A 129 1.25 -11.50 7.68
N GLU A 130 0.23 -11.60 8.53
CA GLU A 130 -0.17 -10.49 9.40
C GLU A 130 0.95 -10.07 10.38
N SER A 131 1.77 -11.03 10.82
CA SER A 131 2.92 -10.76 11.69
C SER A 131 3.86 -9.70 11.12
N PHE A 132 4.22 -9.81 9.84
CA PHE A 132 5.11 -8.85 9.19
C PHE A 132 4.40 -7.50 8.95
N ARG A 133 3.13 -7.53 8.54
CA ARG A 133 2.32 -6.31 8.33
C ARG A 133 2.21 -5.47 9.60
N GLN A 134 1.92 -6.11 10.75
CA GLN A 134 1.79 -5.43 12.05
C GLN A 134 3.14 -4.99 12.63
N ALA A 135 4.23 -5.62 12.20
CA ALA A 135 5.58 -5.20 12.57
C ALA A 135 6.00 -3.90 11.88
N CYS A 136 5.42 -3.54 10.74
CA CYS A 136 5.71 -2.27 10.05
C CYS A 136 4.87 -1.11 10.62
N CYS A 137 5.37 0.12 10.50
CA CYS A 137 4.58 1.33 10.83
C CYS A 137 3.45 1.55 9.83
N ARG A 138 3.74 1.28 8.55
CA ARG A 138 2.76 1.30 7.46
C ARG A 138 3.11 0.19 6.48
N PHE A 139 2.09 -0.49 5.97
CA PHE A 139 2.24 -1.54 4.98
C PHE A 139 1.52 -1.16 3.69
N ILE A 140 2.21 -1.29 2.56
CA ILE A 140 1.73 -0.93 1.23
C ILE A 140 1.68 -2.19 0.37
N TYR A 141 0.51 -2.47 -0.20
CA TYR A 141 0.31 -3.63 -1.06
C TYR A 141 0.86 -3.38 -2.45
N THR A 142 1.70 -4.31 -2.93
CA THR A 142 2.35 -4.18 -4.24
C THR A 142 1.36 -4.19 -5.41
N GLU A 143 0.19 -4.80 -5.23
CA GLU A 143 -0.90 -4.85 -6.20
C GLU A 143 -1.47 -3.46 -6.50
N ASN A 144 -1.50 -2.57 -5.51
CA ASN A 144 -1.95 -1.19 -5.69
C ASN A 144 -1.00 -0.41 -6.60
N LEU A 145 0.31 -0.74 -6.54
CA LEU A 145 1.36 -0.10 -7.34
C LEU A 145 1.23 -0.44 -8.82
N LEU A 146 0.82 -1.67 -9.13
CA LEU A 146 0.61 -2.12 -10.51
C LEU A 146 -0.60 -1.43 -11.16
N GLN A 147 -1.66 -1.18 -10.38
CA GLN A 147 -2.85 -0.48 -10.88
C GLN A 147 -2.55 0.99 -11.21
N GLU A 148 -1.77 1.70 -10.39
CA GLU A 148 -1.40 3.09 -10.67
C GLU A 148 -0.60 3.25 -11.97
N VAL A 149 0.27 2.28 -12.29
CA VAL A 149 1.02 2.29 -13.56
C VAL A 149 0.09 2.04 -14.75
N SER A 150 -0.88 1.11 -14.62
CA SER A 150 -1.83 0.81 -15.70
C SER A 150 -2.84 1.94 -15.98
N ALA A 151 -3.11 2.81 -15.01
CA ALA A 151 -4.00 3.96 -15.17
C ALA A 151 -3.34 5.17 -15.85
N ARG A 152 -2.01 5.14 -16.06
CA ARG A 152 -1.22 6.26 -16.60
C ARG A 152 -0.66 6.02 -18.01
N GLU A 153 -0.93 4.88 -18.64
CA GLU A 153 -0.66 4.72 -20.07
C GLU A 153 -1.59 5.66 -20.87
N PRO A 154 -1.07 6.44 -21.86
CA PRO A 154 -1.95 7.09 -22.80
C PRO A 154 -2.68 6.00 -23.58
N ASP A 155 -4.02 6.06 -23.57
CA ASP A 155 -4.92 5.18 -24.31
C ASP A 155 -4.53 5.13 -25.80
N SER A 156 -3.62 4.21 -26.14
CA SER A 156 -3.33 3.82 -27.50
C SER A 156 -4.29 2.70 -27.87
N GLY A 157 -5.50 3.11 -28.24
CA GLY A 157 -6.30 2.47 -29.26
C GLY A 157 -6.56 0.97 -29.08
N LYS A 158 -7.29 0.58 -28.04
CA LYS A 158 -8.22 -0.55 -28.18
C LYS A 158 -9.58 -0.01 -28.54
N ALA A 159 -9.88 -0.05 -29.84
CA ALA A 159 -11.18 0.24 -30.41
C ALA A 159 -12.30 -0.44 -29.60
N THR A 160 -12.95 0.35 -28.75
CA THR A 160 -14.22 0.01 -28.15
C THR A 160 -15.25 -0.01 -29.28
N LYS A 161 -15.78 -1.21 -29.53
CA LYS A 161 -16.94 -1.45 -30.38
C LYS A 161 -18.02 -0.41 -30.01
N PRO A 162 -18.58 0.38 -30.94
CA PRO A 162 -19.49 1.46 -30.59
C PRO A 162 -20.71 0.89 -29.87
N LEU A 163 -20.94 1.38 -28.65
CA LEU A 163 -22.16 1.14 -27.90
C LEU A 163 -23.35 1.63 -28.74
N ARG A 164 -24.31 0.74 -28.98
CA ARG A 164 -25.53 1.06 -29.72
C ARG A 164 -26.31 2.16 -28.99
N PRO A 165 -27.01 3.05 -29.72
CA PRO A 165 -27.75 4.14 -29.12
C PRO A 165 -28.85 3.63 -28.17
N PRO A 166 -29.23 4.39 -27.11
CA PRO A 166 -30.12 3.94 -26.03
C PRO A 166 -31.57 3.67 -26.46
N THR A 167 -31.91 3.86 -27.74
CA THR A 167 -33.24 3.66 -28.30
C THR A 167 -33.52 2.20 -28.67
N ALA A 168 -32.52 1.31 -28.61
CA ALA A 168 -32.66 -0.10 -28.97
C ALA A 168 -32.95 -1.05 -27.78
N ALA A 169 -33.09 -0.55 -26.55
CA ALA A 169 -33.37 -1.35 -25.35
C ALA A 169 -34.87 -1.44 -24.97
N VAL A 170 -35.73 -0.65 -25.62
CA VAL A 170 -37.17 -0.58 -25.30
C VAL A 170 -37.98 -1.85 -25.68
N PRO A 171 -37.65 -2.66 -26.71
CA PRO A 171 -38.49 -3.82 -27.05
C PRO A 171 -38.26 -5.07 -26.17
N LEU A 172 -37.15 -5.14 -25.40
CA LEU A 172 -36.79 -6.35 -24.63
C LEU A 172 -37.31 -6.37 -23.19
N LEU A 173 -37.71 -5.21 -22.64
CA LEU A 173 -38.35 -5.14 -21.31
C LEU A 173 -39.87 -5.38 -21.36
N ARG A 174 -40.49 -5.38 -22.54
CA ARG A 174 -41.94 -5.57 -22.69
C ARG A 174 -42.38 -7.05 -22.77
N LYS A 175 -41.45 -8.00 -22.80
CA LYS A 175 -41.74 -9.45 -22.88
C LYS A 175 -41.65 -10.22 -21.55
N PHE A 176 -41.40 -9.56 -20.43
CA PHE A 176 -41.40 -10.21 -19.11
C PHE A 176 -42.50 -9.74 -18.13
N CYS A 177 -43.37 -8.82 -18.54
CA CYS A 177 -44.49 -8.34 -17.71
C CYS A 177 -45.81 -9.09 -17.96
N HIS A 178 -45.75 -10.41 -18.20
CA HIS A 178 -46.96 -11.24 -18.25
C HIS A 178 -46.77 -12.68 -17.76
N ARG A 179 -45.88 -12.91 -16.79
CA ARG A 179 -45.85 -14.21 -16.09
C ARG A 179 -45.06 -14.11 -14.80
N SER A 180 -45.70 -13.62 -13.73
CA SER A 180 -45.52 -14.09 -12.35
C SER A 180 -46.30 -13.19 -11.41
N ARG A 181 -47.51 -13.63 -11.09
CA ARG A 181 -48.28 -13.21 -9.93
C ARG A 181 -47.58 -13.80 -8.71
N VAL A 182 -46.76 -13.02 -8.00
CA VAL A 182 -46.32 -13.39 -6.65
C VAL A 182 -46.49 -12.19 -5.73
N ARG A 183 -47.27 -12.45 -4.69
CA ARG A 183 -47.61 -11.55 -3.59
C ARG A 183 -46.37 -11.16 -2.79
N THR A 184 -46.53 -10.05 -2.07
CA THR A 184 -45.73 -9.62 -0.91
C THR A 184 -44.55 -8.72 -1.24
N VAL A 185 -44.78 -7.40 -1.28
CA VAL A 185 -44.04 -6.43 -0.45
C VAL A 185 -44.99 -5.26 -0.17
N GLY A 186 -45.67 -5.32 0.97
CA GLY A 186 -46.23 -4.14 1.62
C GLY A 186 -45.20 -3.63 2.63
N LEU A 187 -45.23 -2.31 2.87
CA LEU A 187 -44.42 -1.54 3.83
C LEU A 187 -43.01 -1.16 3.36
N ALA A 188 -42.91 -0.05 2.62
CA ALA A 188 -41.86 0.96 2.78
C ALA A 188 -42.06 2.15 1.82
N LEU A 189 -43.29 2.68 1.68
CA LEU A 189 -43.55 3.83 0.80
C LEU A 189 -44.55 4.87 1.36
N GLU A 190 -44.82 4.85 2.67
CA GLU A 190 -45.69 5.86 3.31
C GLU A 190 -44.95 6.81 4.29
N CYS A 191 -43.62 6.76 4.37
CA CYS A 191 -42.84 7.66 5.26
C CYS A 191 -42.26 8.90 4.57
N TRP A 192 -42.58 9.18 3.30
CA TRP A 192 -42.15 10.42 2.62
C TRP A 192 -43.23 11.51 2.58
N ALA A 193 -44.43 11.25 3.12
CA ALA A 193 -45.53 12.21 3.15
C ALA A 193 -45.75 12.89 4.52
N ASN A 194 -45.11 12.40 5.60
CA ASN A 194 -45.32 12.94 6.95
C ASN A 194 -43.99 13.34 7.57
N GLY A 195 -43.82 14.65 7.75
CA GLY A 195 -42.60 15.35 8.18
C GLY A 195 -41.69 14.65 9.19
N TRP A 196 -40.39 14.87 8.96
CA TRP A 196 -39.29 14.47 9.83
C TRP A 196 -39.49 15.01 11.26
N PRO A 197 -39.56 14.18 12.31
CA PRO A 197 -39.57 14.67 13.67
C PRO A 197 -38.17 15.22 14.05
N ALA A 198 -38.18 16.42 14.63
CA ALA A 198 -37.01 17.19 15.04
C ALA A 198 -36.07 16.38 15.95
N SER A 199 -34.77 16.59 15.74
CA SER A 199 -33.68 16.04 16.55
C SER A 199 -33.81 16.43 18.03
N PRO A 200 -33.49 15.53 18.98
CA PRO A 200 -33.51 15.88 20.40
C PRO A 200 -32.38 16.86 20.74
N GLN A 201 -32.76 18.00 21.32
CA GLN A 201 -31.83 19.00 21.85
C GLN A 201 -31.08 18.41 23.06
N ILE A 202 -29.76 18.28 22.93
CA ILE A 202 -28.86 17.99 24.04
C ILE A 202 -28.70 19.29 24.84
N SER A 203 -29.20 19.30 26.08
CA SER A 203 -29.08 20.41 27.01
C SER A 203 -27.67 20.46 27.60
N ILE A 204 -26.96 21.56 27.39
CA ILE A 204 -25.67 21.85 28.02
C ILE A 204 -25.94 22.58 29.34
N PRO A 205 -25.46 22.10 30.51
CA PRO A 205 -25.59 22.84 31.76
C PRO A 205 -24.64 24.06 31.81
N ALA A 206 -25.16 25.17 32.34
CA ALA A 206 -24.50 26.47 32.44
C ALA A 206 -23.31 26.48 33.44
N PRO A 207 -22.32 27.39 33.27
CA PRO A 207 -21.21 27.55 34.19
C PRO A 207 -21.64 28.18 35.52
N MET A 208 -21.12 27.67 36.64
CA MET A 208 -21.27 28.27 37.97
C MET A 208 -20.47 29.58 38.07
N ASP A 209 -21.18 30.67 38.39
CA ASP A 209 -20.59 31.95 38.77
C ASP A 209 -19.81 31.83 40.08
N THR A 210 -18.54 32.21 40.05
CA THR A 210 -17.75 32.54 41.23
C THR A 210 -17.76 34.06 41.45
N ALA A 211 -18.49 34.52 42.46
CA ALA A 211 -18.29 35.82 43.11
C ALA A 211 -18.52 35.60 44.61
N SER A 212 -17.46 35.56 45.42
CA SER A 212 -16.91 36.70 46.17
C SER A 212 -17.90 37.30 47.17
N SER A 213 -17.72 37.03 48.48
CA SER A 213 -17.15 38.01 49.43
C SER A 213 -17.39 37.63 50.90
N ALA A 214 -16.36 37.89 51.72
CA ALA A 214 -16.39 38.27 53.14
C ALA A 214 -17.06 37.34 54.19
N ILE A 215 -16.25 36.81 55.11
CA ILE A 215 -16.00 37.33 56.47
C ILE A 215 -14.59 36.87 56.89
#